data_AF-M3SFB1-F1
#
_entry.id   AF-M3SFB1-F1
#
_cell.length_a   1.000
_cell.length_b   1.000
_cell.length_c   1.000
_cell.angle_alpha   90.00
_cell.angle_beta   90.00
_cell.angle_gamma   90.00
#
_symmetry.space_group_name_H-M   'P 1'
#
loop_
_entity.id
_entity.type
_entity.pdbx_description
1 polymer ?
#
loop_
_entity_poly.entity_id
_entity_poly.type
_entity_poly.pdbx_seq_one_letter_code
_entity_poly.pdbx_strand_id
1 'polypeptide(L)'
;MNDICDENQKCTFVENRCYFQCENENITILQKIIPFDKVHNGLCDCEDGSDENKNFCTSKIQEALELKLKDLKEKRKSNETISAQRDKWTINGKEEALKGIKLLNSISEELNKLKNTDKYLEKMRQERLIYLLNQTELNEEKKKIKKAQNYVVHDVISFGIEEKVKNVLRPIFHFINDLNPEAINDQTYCSIRYKLGKVRSLIKEKEQQVSQRFVYNSAIISGDYCVFALNNICLKYQDYELCLGKNFTKNNQLIGTYKGHLGHSNIYIGYSQGYEVRSKLTVLCGKENRVNIINSINLSSINVFIESPCGCSDTILFKEIDEQIKSIETIIKQRTKNSLELKDENHKNSQKKDEETI
;
A
#
# COMPACT_ATOMS: atom_id res chain seq x y z
N MET A 1 61.68 -4.03 -13.78
CA MET A 1 60.59 -5.03 -13.65
C MET A 1 59.87 -4.98 -14.97
N ASN A 2 60.41 -5.74 -15.92
CA ASN A 2 60.03 -5.75 -17.32
C ASN A 2 59.32 -7.06 -17.63
N ASP A 3 58.41 -6.97 -18.59
CA ASP A 3 57.95 -8.01 -19.52
C ASP A 3 57.12 -9.15 -18.95
N ILE A 4 55.80 -8.92 -18.86
CA ILE A 4 54.79 -9.95 -19.19
C ILE A 4 53.61 -9.25 -19.90
N CYS A 5 53.79 -8.84 -21.15
CA CYS A 5 52.71 -8.71 -22.13
C CYS A 5 53.29 -9.10 -23.48
N ASP A 6 52.91 -10.29 -23.95
CA ASP A 6 53.19 -10.74 -25.32
C ASP A 6 52.46 -9.78 -26.28
N GLU A 7 53.16 -9.26 -27.30
CA GLU A 7 52.77 -8.13 -28.17
C GLU A 7 51.48 -8.32 -29.01
N ASN A 8 50.69 -9.37 -28.76
CA ASN A 8 49.58 -9.80 -29.61
C ASN A 8 48.17 -9.79 -28.97
N GLN A 9 47.98 -9.28 -27.74
CA GLN A 9 46.67 -9.29 -27.08
C GLN A 9 46.12 -7.89 -26.83
N LYS A 10 44.91 -7.62 -27.35
CA LYS A 10 44.19 -6.34 -27.28
C LYS A 10 43.53 -6.16 -25.90
N CYS A 11 44.31 -5.91 -24.85
CA CYS A 11 43.74 -5.48 -23.57
C CYS A 11 43.34 -3.99 -23.64
N THR A 12 42.09 -3.66 -23.35
CA THR A 12 41.63 -2.26 -23.25
C THR A 12 41.70 -1.82 -21.79
N PHE A 13 42.61 -0.88 -21.48
CA PHE A 13 42.79 -0.33 -20.14
C PHE A 13 41.63 0.62 -19.77
N VAL A 14 41.06 0.45 -18.57
CA VAL A 14 40.22 1.45 -17.92
C VAL A 14 41.08 2.10 -16.82
N GLU A 15 41.12 3.44 -16.78
CA GLU A 15 42.01 4.24 -15.91
C GLU A 15 41.75 4.03 -14.41
N ASN A 16 42.32 2.95 -13.84
CA ASN A 16 42.87 2.79 -12.49
C ASN A 16 43.32 1.33 -12.36
N ARG A 17 44.62 1.12 -12.15
CA ARG A 17 45.42 -0.12 -12.35
C ARG A 17 45.08 -1.34 -11.46
N CYS A 18 43.82 -1.56 -11.09
CA CYS A 18 43.43 -2.59 -10.13
C CYS A 18 42.42 -3.61 -10.66
N TYR A 19 41.93 -3.44 -11.90
CA TYR A 19 40.86 -4.28 -12.44
C TYR A 19 41.14 -4.73 -13.88
N PHE A 20 40.69 -5.94 -14.21
CA PHE A 20 40.71 -6.57 -15.52
C PHE A 20 39.27 -6.81 -15.97
N GLN A 21 38.96 -6.48 -17.23
CA GLN A 21 37.65 -6.72 -17.82
C GLN A 21 37.72 -7.95 -18.71
N CYS A 22 36.93 -8.98 -18.37
CA CYS A 22 36.81 -10.18 -19.19
C CYS A 22 36.29 -9.83 -20.59
N GLU A 23 36.95 -10.34 -21.63
CA GLU A 23 36.66 -9.96 -23.03
C GLU A 23 35.27 -10.45 -23.48
N ASN A 24 34.86 -11.63 -23.01
CA ASN A 24 33.57 -12.30 -23.21
C ASN A 24 33.06 -12.28 -24.65
N GLU A 25 33.94 -12.23 -25.65
CA GLU A 25 33.61 -12.13 -27.07
C GLU A 25 32.56 -11.04 -27.41
N ASN A 26 32.57 -9.89 -26.70
CA ASN A 26 31.57 -8.81 -26.81
C ASN A 26 30.15 -9.16 -26.33
N ILE A 27 29.99 -10.21 -25.53
CA ILE A 27 28.72 -10.57 -24.88
C ILE A 27 28.53 -9.73 -23.63
N THR A 28 27.87 -8.58 -23.78
CA THR A 28 27.67 -7.60 -22.70
C THR A 28 26.97 -8.18 -21.47
N ILE A 29 26.05 -9.14 -21.64
CA ILE A 29 25.32 -9.75 -20.52
C ILE A 29 26.18 -10.65 -19.61
N LEU A 30 27.38 -11.04 -20.08
CA LEU A 30 28.37 -11.78 -19.31
C LEU A 30 29.56 -10.90 -18.88
N GLN A 31 29.55 -9.60 -19.19
CA GLN A 31 30.65 -8.71 -18.81
C GLN A 31 30.91 -8.78 -17.31
N LYS A 32 32.18 -9.01 -17.00
CA LYS A 32 32.68 -9.21 -15.66
C LYS A 32 33.98 -8.45 -15.51
N ILE A 33 34.12 -7.78 -14.38
CA ILE A 33 35.32 -7.06 -14.00
C ILE A 33 35.87 -7.77 -12.78
N ILE A 34 37.12 -8.20 -12.86
CA ILE A 34 37.83 -8.88 -11.78
C ILE A 34 39.01 -8.03 -11.30
N PRO A 35 39.40 -8.14 -10.02
CA PRO A 35 40.65 -7.57 -9.54
C PRO A 35 41.88 -8.10 -10.29
N PHE A 36 42.92 -7.29 -10.46
CA PHE A 36 44.11 -7.66 -11.26
C PHE A 36 44.94 -8.80 -10.62
N ASP A 37 44.90 -8.95 -9.30
CA ASP A 37 45.51 -10.08 -8.56
C ASP A 37 44.86 -11.43 -8.89
N LYS A 38 43.75 -11.42 -9.63
CA LYS A 38 43.10 -12.63 -10.14
C LYS A 38 43.51 -13.01 -11.56
N VAL A 39 44.27 -12.18 -12.25
CA VAL A 39 44.74 -12.47 -13.61
C VAL A 39 46.00 -13.34 -13.52
N HIS A 40 46.06 -14.40 -14.32
CA HIS A 40 47.18 -15.35 -14.34
C HIS A 40 47.48 -16.00 -12.97
N ASN A 41 46.45 -16.24 -12.15
CA ASN A 41 46.59 -16.86 -10.83
C ASN A 41 46.42 -18.40 -10.89
N GLY A 42 46.14 -18.95 -12.06
CA GLY A 42 45.88 -20.36 -12.29
C GLY A 42 44.41 -20.78 -12.07
N LEU A 43 43.48 -19.82 -11.94
CA LEU A 43 42.05 -20.03 -11.81
C LEU A 43 41.32 -19.35 -12.97
N CYS A 44 40.31 -20.02 -13.53
CA CYS A 44 39.48 -19.45 -14.59
C CYS A 44 38.39 -18.56 -13.99
N ASP A 45 38.73 -17.32 -13.66
CA ASP A 45 37.80 -16.31 -13.15
C ASP A 45 36.95 -15.70 -14.28
N CYS A 46 37.42 -15.62 -15.53
CA CYS A 46 36.58 -15.21 -16.68
C CYS A 46 35.94 -16.41 -17.40
N GLU A 47 34.68 -16.25 -17.81
CA GLU A 47 33.90 -17.31 -18.46
C GLU A 47 34.42 -17.69 -19.86
N ASP A 48 35.14 -16.78 -20.51
CA ASP A 48 35.84 -17.00 -21.77
C ASP A 48 37.30 -17.47 -21.60
N GLY A 49 37.82 -17.46 -20.37
CA GLY A 49 39.21 -17.78 -20.04
C GLY A 49 40.22 -16.69 -20.39
N SER A 50 39.78 -15.47 -20.67
CA SER A 50 40.65 -14.33 -21.08
C SER A 50 41.58 -13.83 -19.99
N ASP A 51 41.32 -14.18 -18.73
CA ASP A 51 42.16 -13.89 -17.57
C ASP A 51 43.40 -14.79 -17.45
N GLU A 52 43.46 -15.86 -18.24
CA GLU A 52 44.52 -16.86 -18.17
C GLU A 52 45.30 -16.99 -19.47
N ASN A 53 46.47 -17.63 -19.39
CA ASN A 53 47.28 -17.90 -20.58
C ASN A 53 46.50 -18.75 -21.60
N LYS A 54 46.78 -18.54 -22.88
CA LYS A 54 46.11 -19.25 -23.98
C LYS A 54 46.18 -20.77 -23.77
N ASN A 55 45.04 -21.44 -23.90
CA ASN A 55 44.82 -22.88 -23.65
C ASN A 55 44.86 -23.34 -22.19
N PHE A 56 45.03 -22.45 -21.22
CA PHE A 56 44.93 -22.81 -19.79
C PHE A 56 43.48 -23.05 -19.38
N CYS A 57 42.58 -22.15 -19.77
CA CYS A 57 41.15 -22.26 -19.52
C CYS A 57 40.39 -22.70 -20.78
N THR A 58 39.41 -23.58 -20.61
CA THR A 58 38.41 -23.87 -21.66
C THR A 58 37.25 -22.91 -21.50
N SER A 59 36.85 -22.24 -22.59
CA SER A 59 35.70 -21.33 -22.60
C SER A 59 34.42 -22.03 -22.13
N LYS A 60 33.75 -21.44 -21.14
CA LYS A 60 32.46 -21.87 -20.58
C LYS A 60 31.33 -20.92 -20.92
N ILE A 61 31.50 -20.06 -21.94
CA ILE A 61 30.50 -19.08 -22.37
C ILE A 61 29.14 -19.73 -22.61
N GLN A 62 29.10 -20.88 -23.29
CA GLN A 62 27.84 -21.57 -23.58
C GLN A 62 27.12 -22.02 -22.30
N GLU A 63 27.85 -22.63 -21.35
CA GLU A 63 27.31 -23.05 -20.05
C GLU A 63 26.85 -21.84 -19.22
N ALA A 64 27.63 -20.75 -19.21
CA ALA A 64 27.29 -19.51 -18.52
C ALA A 64 26.02 -18.85 -19.09
N LEU A 65 25.85 -18.84 -20.42
CA LEU A 65 24.64 -18.36 -21.08
C LEU A 65 23.42 -19.21 -20.74
N GLU A 66 23.55 -20.54 -20.74
CA GLU A 66 22.47 -21.46 -20.40
C GLU A 66 22.04 -21.34 -18.93
N LEU A 67 22.99 -21.22 -18.01
CA LEU A 67 22.73 -20.94 -16.60
C LEU A 67 22.02 -19.59 -16.42
N LYS A 68 22.53 -18.53 -17.05
CA LYS A 68 21.90 -17.21 -16.98
C LYS A 68 20.48 -17.21 -17.54
N LEU A 69 20.26 -17.92 -18.65
CA LEU A 69 18.94 -18.07 -19.25
C LEU A 69 17.98 -18.81 -18.30
N LYS A 70 18.45 -19.86 -17.63
CA LYS A 70 17.68 -20.59 -16.63
C LYS A 70 17.28 -19.68 -15.47
N ASP A 71 18.24 -18.93 -14.91
CA ASP A 71 17.99 -17.98 -13.81
C ASP A 71 16.97 -16.91 -14.20
N LEU A 72 17.08 -16.35 -15.42
CA LEU A 72 16.13 -15.36 -15.92
C LEU A 72 14.74 -15.96 -16.12
N LYS A 73 14.63 -17.18 -16.64
CA LYS A 73 13.35 -17.90 -16.77
C LYS A 73 12.72 -18.19 -15.42
N GLU A 74 13.51 -18.54 -14.41
CA GLU A 74 13.03 -18.73 -13.03
C GLU A 74 12.58 -17.41 -12.41
N LYS A 75 13.35 -16.33 -12.58
CA LYS A 75 12.96 -14.97 -12.14
C LYS A 75 11.68 -14.50 -12.82
N ARG A 76 11.53 -14.76 -14.12
CA ARG A 76 10.31 -14.46 -14.88
C ARG A 76 9.10 -15.20 -14.32
N LYS A 77 9.22 -16.49 -14.03
CA LYS A 77 8.17 -17.29 -13.35
C LYS A 77 7.81 -16.73 -11.98
N SER A 78 8.82 -16.31 -11.19
CA SER A 78 8.54 -15.62 -9.92
C SER A 78 7.75 -14.33 -10.16
N ASN A 79 8.05 -13.56 -11.20
CA ASN A 79 7.32 -12.34 -11.53
C ASN A 79 5.88 -12.61 -12.00
N GLU A 80 5.62 -13.73 -12.67
CA GLU A 80 4.25 -14.17 -12.99
C GLU A 80 3.42 -14.39 -11.72
N THR A 81 4.02 -14.96 -10.66
CA THR A 81 3.31 -15.12 -9.38
C THR A 81 2.95 -13.79 -8.74
N ILE A 82 3.82 -12.78 -8.85
CA ILE A 82 3.55 -11.42 -8.35
C ILE A 82 2.42 -10.79 -9.16
N SER A 83 2.47 -10.90 -10.49
CA SER A 83 1.41 -10.41 -11.39
C SER A 83 0.06 -11.04 -11.05
N ALA A 84 0.02 -12.37 -10.91
CA ALA A 84 -1.22 -13.07 -10.57
C ALA A 84 -1.77 -12.66 -9.19
N GLN A 85 -0.89 -12.45 -8.20
CA GLN A 85 -1.31 -11.91 -6.90
C GLN A 85 -1.88 -10.51 -7.02
N ARG A 86 -1.21 -9.61 -7.76
CA ARG A 86 -1.71 -8.25 -8.03
C ARG A 86 -3.10 -8.29 -8.67
N ASP A 87 -3.30 -9.13 -9.67
CA ASP A 87 -4.58 -9.22 -10.39
C ASP A 87 -5.69 -9.73 -9.45
N LYS A 88 -5.38 -10.72 -8.59
CA LYS A 88 -6.28 -11.18 -7.54
C LYS A 88 -6.66 -10.06 -6.57
N TRP A 89 -5.68 -9.28 -6.10
CA TRP A 89 -5.94 -8.12 -5.24
C TRP A 89 -6.80 -7.06 -5.95
N THR A 90 -6.54 -6.81 -7.22
CA THR A 90 -7.31 -5.85 -8.04
C THR A 90 -8.78 -6.25 -8.15
N ILE A 91 -9.05 -7.53 -8.43
CA ILE A 91 -10.42 -8.07 -8.50
C ILE A 91 -11.11 -7.92 -7.14
N ASN A 92 -10.45 -8.34 -6.06
CA ASN A 92 -10.98 -8.21 -4.69
C ASN A 92 -11.30 -6.75 -4.36
N GLY A 93 -10.40 -5.81 -4.67
CA GLY A 93 -10.59 -4.40 -4.42
C GLY A 93 -11.77 -3.81 -5.18
N LYS A 94 -11.99 -4.25 -6.42
CA LYS A 94 -13.16 -3.85 -7.22
C LYS A 94 -14.47 -4.34 -6.59
N GLU A 95 -14.51 -5.60 -6.14
CA GLU A 95 -15.68 -6.15 -5.47
C GLU A 95 -15.99 -5.44 -4.15
N GLU A 96 -14.97 -5.23 -3.32
CA GLU A 96 -15.11 -4.54 -2.04
C GLU A 96 -15.52 -3.07 -2.23
N ALA A 97 -15.01 -2.41 -3.27
CA ALA A 97 -15.42 -1.05 -3.60
C ALA A 97 -16.92 -0.96 -3.94
N LEU A 98 -17.39 -1.88 -4.78
CA LEU A 98 -18.80 -1.94 -5.18
C LEU A 98 -19.72 -2.34 -4.03
N LYS A 99 -19.32 -3.30 -3.18
CA LYS A 99 -20.07 -3.67 -1.97
C LYS A 99 -20.17 -2.50 -1.00
N GLY A 100 -19.05 -1.79 -0.77
CA GLY A 100 -18.99 -0.61 0.07
C GLY A 100 -19.95 0.49 -0.39
N ILE A 101 -19.98 0.81 -1.68
CA ILE A 101 -20.90 1.82 -2.22
C ILE A 101 -22.36 1.40 -2.06
N LYS A 102 -22.69 0.14 -2.33
CA LYS A 102 -24.06 -0.37 -2.12
C LYS A 102 -24.50 -0.23 -0.66
N LEU A 103 -23.65 -0.63 0.28
CA LEU A 103 -23.90 -0.50 1.70
C LEU A 103 -24.09 0.97 2.10
N LEU A 104 -23.23 1.86 1.62
CA LEU A 104 -23.28 3.28 1.93
C LEU A 104 -24.49 3.98 1.33
N ASN A 105 -24.99 3.54 0.17
CA ASN A 105 -26.25 4.03 -0.38
C ASN A 105 -27.44 3.65 0.52
N SER A 106 -27.49 2.40 1.00
CA SER A 106 -28.51 1.95 1.96
C SER A 106 -28.45 2.77 3.27
N ILE A 107 -27.25 2.97 3.82
CA ILE A 107 -27.04 3.81 5.01
C ILE A 107 -27.49 5.26 4.75
N SER A 108 -27.24 5.80 3.56
CA SER A 108 -27.67 7.15 3.18
C SER A 108 -29.20 7.28 3.13
N GLU A 109 -29.91 6.24 2.69
CA GLU A 109 -31.38 6.20 2.71
C GLU A 109 -31.91 6.15 4.14
N GLU A 110 -31.33 5.32 5.00
CA GLU A 110 -31.65 5.27 6.43
C GLU A 110 -31.40 6.63 7.10
N LEU A 111 -30.26 7.25 6.81
CA LEU A 111 -29.90 8.57 7.34
C LEU A 111 -30.93 9.62 6.95
N ASN A 112 -31.43 9.60 5.71
CA ASN A 112 -32.49 10.51 5.27
C ASN A 112 -33.80 10.28 6.05
N LYS A 113 -34.18 9.02 6.31
CA LYS A 113 -35.33 8.68 7.15
C LYS A 113 -35.15 9.21 8.58
N LEU A 114 -33.96 9.05 9.16
CA LEU A 114 -33.63 9.57 10.50
C LEU A 114 -33.68 11.10 10.54
N LYS A 115 -33.13 11.80 9.54
CA LYS A 115 -33.19 13.27 9.44
C LYS A 115 -34.62 13.79 9.31
N ASN A 116 -35.48 13.10 8.56
CA ASN A 116 -36.90 13.44 8.50
C ASN A 116 -37.59 13.19 9.84
N THR A 117 -37.24 12.11 10.54
CA THR A 117 -37.74 11.81 11.89
C THR A 117 -37.32 12.89 12.88
N ASP A 118 -36.07 13.35 12.85
CA ASP A 118 -35.56 14.43 13.69
C ASP A 118 -36.35 15.73 13.47
N LYS A 119 -36.56 16.13 12.20
CA LYS A 119 -37.38 17.31 11.85
C LYS A 119 -38.80 17.21 12.40
N TYR A 120 -39.42 16.04 12.28
CA TYR A 120 -40.77 15.80 12.79
C TYR A 120 -40.84 15.88 14.32
N LEU A 121 -39.90 15.23 15.02
CA LEU A 121 -39.81 15.27 16.48
C LEU A 121 -39.51 16.68 17.00
N GLU A 122 -38.63 17.45 16.34
CA GLU A 122 -38.35 18.83 16.71
C GLU A 122 -39.59 19.70 16.53
N LYS A 123 -40.34 19.52 15.43
CA LYS A 123 -41.62 20.23 15.22
C LYS A 123 -42.61 19.95 16.37
N MET A 124 -42.80 18.68 16.73
CA MET A 124 -43.66 18.31 17.86
C MET A 124 -43.16 18.88 19.19
N ARG A 125 -41.83 18.93 19.40
CA ARG A 125 -41.22 19.56 20.59
C ARG A 125 -41.60 21.03 20.67
N GLN A 126 -41.44 21.77 19.57
CA GLN A 126 -41.75 23.20 19.50
C GLN A 126 -43.24 23.46 19.69
N GLU A 127 -44.12 22.70 19.04
CA GLU A 127 -45.57 22.78 19.23
C GLU A 127 -45.98 22.52 20.68
N ARG A 128 -45.36 21.51 21.34
CA ARG A 128 -45.63 21.22 22.75
C ARG A 128 -45.15 22.34 23.67
N LEU A 129 -43.99 22.93 23.41
CA LEU A 129 -43.48 24.06 24.18
C LEU A 129 -44.38 25.30 24.04
N ILE A 130 -44.90 25.59 22.85
CA ILE A 130 -45.86 26.68 22.62
C ILE A 130 -47.15 26.43 23.41
N TYR A 131 -47.68 25.20 23.34
CA TYR A 131 -48.86 24.82 24.11
C TYR A 131 -48.65 25.03 25.61
N LEU A 132 -47.53 24.54 26.16
CA LEU A 132 -47.19 24.73 27.58
C LEU A 132 -47.07 26.22 27.94
N LEU A 133 -46.39 27.02 27.11
CA LEU A 133 -46.22 28.45 27.35
C LEU A 133 -47.55 29.21 27.47
N ASN A 134 -48.57 28.81 26.68
CA ASN A 134 -49.90 29.40 26.69
C ASN A 134 -50.75 28.95 27.89
N GLN A 135 -50.50 27.76 28.44
CA GLN A 135 -51.25 27.19 29.58
C GLN A 135 -50.64 27.57 30.93
N THR A 136 -49.35 27.88 30.99
CA THR A 136 -48.67 28.27 32.22
C THR A 136 -49.05 29.70 32.61
N GLU A 137 -49.40 29.94 33.87
CA GLU A 137 -49.62 31.29 34.41
C GLU A 137 -48.39 31.83 35.14
N LEU A 138 -47.64 30.95 35.81
CA LEU A 138 -46.46 31.28 36.61
C LEU A 138 -45.29 31.81 35.77
N ASN A 139 -44.80 33.00 36.12
CA ASN A 139 -43.70 33.66 35.40
C ASN A 139 -42.38 32.87 35.43
N GLU A 140 -42.08 32.15 36.51
CA GLU A 140 -40.87 31.33 36.61
C GLU A 140 -40.89 30.12 35.66
N GLU A 141 -42.04 29.45 35.53
CA GLU A 141 -42.21 28.34 34.59
C GLU A 141 -42.21 28.82 33.14
N LYS A 142 -42.82 29.99 32.83
CA LYS A 142 -42.71 30.61 31.51
C LYS A 142 -41.26 30.88 31.12
N LYS A 143 -40.42 31.34 32.05
CA LYS A 143 -38.98 31.54 31.80
C LYS A 143 -38.27 30.24 31.45
N LYS A 144 -38.59 29.14 32.15
CA LYS A 144 -38.05 27.80 31.86
C LYS A 144 -38.45 27.32 30.46
N ILE A 145 -39.72 27.48 30.09
CA ILE A 145 -40.25 27.08 28.77
C ILE A 145 -39.59 27.91 27.64
N LYS A 146 -39.45 29.23 27.81
CA LYS A 146 -38.75 30.09 26.84
C LYS A 146 -37.28 29.71 26.67
N LYS A 147 -36.60 29.32 27.75
CA LYS A 147 -35.22 28.82 27.69
C LYS A 147 -35.15 27.51 26.89
N ALA A 148 -36.14 26.63 27.05
CA ALA A 148 -36.24 25.38 26.30
C ALA A 148 -36.49 25.57 24.80
N GLN A 149 -37.30 26.56 24.40
CA GLN A 149 -37.53 26.89 22.98
C GLN A 149 -36.23 27.27 22.26
N ASN A 150 -35.33 27.97 22.94
CA ASN A 150 -34.04 28.42 22.41
C ASN A 150 -32.92 27.39 22.57
N TYR A 151 -33.17 26.27 23.26
CA TYR A 151 -32.17 25.25 23.51
C TYR A 151 -32.15 24.21 22.39
N VAL A 152 -30.96 23.92 21.87
CA VAL A 152 -30.74 22.79 20.96
C VAL A 152 -30.51 21.54 21.80
N VAL A 153 -31.39 20.56 21.69
CA VAL A 153 -31.24 19.27 22.38
C VAL A 153 -30.00 18.55 21.82
N HIS A 154 -28.88 18.63 22.54
CA HIS A 154 -27.69 17.83 22.24
C HIS A 154 -27.89 16.35 22.64
N ASP A 155 -27.01 15.48 22.12
CA ASP A 155 -26.93 14.05 22.41
C ASP A 155 -27.26 13.78 23.89
N VAL A 156 -28.30 12.99 24.13
CA VAL A 156 -28.74 12.64 25.48
C VAL A 156 -27.66 11.81 26.14
N ILE A 157 -27.09 12.28 27.25
CA ILE A 157 -26.38 11.43 28.21
C ILE A 157 -27.30 10.23 28.48
N SER A 158 -26.84 9.03 28.13
CA SER A 158 -27.63 7.80 28.16
C SER A 158 -28.34 7.65 29.51
N PHE A 159 -29.63 7.98 29.59
CA PHE A 159 -30.44 7.67 30.76
C PHE A 159 -30.81 6.19 30.69
N GLY A 160 -29.94 5.38 31.27
CA GLY A 160 -30.09 3.94 31.46
C GLY A 160 -29.33 3.44 32.68
N ILE A 161 -29.15 4.30 33.68
CA ILE A 161 -28.62 3.88 34.98
C ILE A 161 -29.80 3.28 35.76
N GLU A 162 -29.76 1.96 35.95
CA GLU A 162 -30.71 1.21 36.79
C GLU A 162 -30.96 1.94 38.11
N GLU A 163 -32.20 1.90 38.59
CA GLU A 163 -32.67 2.58 39.80
C GLU A 163 -31.83 2.25 41.05
N LYS A 164 -31.16 1.09 41.06
CA LYS A 164 -30.18 0.69 42.10
C LYS A 164 -28.92 1.55 42.13
N VAL A 165 -28.41 1.98 40.98
CA VAL A 165 -27.19 2.81 40.89
C VAL A 165 -27.46 4.28 41.20
N LYS A 166 -28.71 4.76 40.98
CA LYS A 166 -29.16 6.09 41.43
C LYS A 166 -29.06 6.28 42.94
N ASN A 167 -29.31 5.23 43.74
CA ASN A 167 -29.22 5.32 45.19
C ASN A 167 -27.78 5.29 45.71
N VAL A 168 -26.87 4.58 45.02
CA VAL A 168 -25.45 4.48 45.39
C VAL A 168 -24.69 5.78 45.07
N LEU A 169 -25.00 6.43 43.95
CA LEU A 169 -24.32 7.65 43.50
C LEU A 169 -25.04 8.93 43.93
N ARG A 170 -26.08 8.83 44.77
CA ARG A 170 -26.91 9.95 45.26
C ARG A 170 -26.10 11.10 45.90
N PRO A 171 -25.00 10.88 46.65
CA PRO A 171 -24.20 11.99 47.20
C PRO A 171 -23.39 12.72 46.13
N ILE A 172 -23.01 12.04 45.06
CA ILE A 172 -22.19 12.58 43.95
C ILE A 172 -23.11 13.26 42.91
N PHE A 173 -24.36 12.83 42.79
CA PHE A 173 -25.34 13.31 41.81
C PHE A 173 -26.22 14.48 42.25
N HIS A 174 -25.88 15.21 43.31
CA HIS A 174 -26.51 16.51 43.58
C HIS A 174 -26.35 17.50 42.41
N PHE A 175 -25.42 17.24 41.47
CA PHE A 175 -25.25 17.98 40.21
C PHE A 175 -26.19 17.58 39.06
N ILE A 176 -26.92 16.45 39.11
CA ILE A 176 -27.79 16.05 37.98
C ILE A 176 -29.14 16.77 37.98
N ASN A 177 -29.59 17.30 39.13
CA ASN A 177 -30.77 18.16 39.14
C ASN A 177 -30.58 19.45 38.32
N ASP A 178 -29.33 19.83 38.02
CA ASP A 178 -28.96 21.01 37.22
C ASP A 178 -28.69 20.72 35.72
N LEU A 179 -28.71 19.47 35.25
CA LEU A 179 -28.43 19.11 33.85
C LEU A 179 -29.67 19.06 32.95
N ASN A 180 -30.85 19.42 33.48
CA ASN A 180 -32.01 19.75 32.66
C ASN A 180 -32.09 21.29 32.55
N PRO A 181 -31.51 21.93 31.51
CA PRO A 181 -31.60 23.38 31.36
C PRO A 181 -33.05 23.91 31.26
N GLU A 182 -34.03 23.00 31.17
CA GLU A 182 -35.44 23.23 30.89
C GLU A 182 -36.36 22.84 32.07
N ALA A 183 -35.98 21.88 32.93
CA ALA A 183 -36.76 21.39 34.09
C ALA A 183 -38.30 21.35 33.90
N ILE A 184 -38.78 21.06 32.68
CA ILE A 184 -40.22 20.99 32.36
C ILE A 184 -40.72 19.61 32.76
N ASN A 185 -41.67 19.56 33.69
CA ASN A 185 -42.30 18.33 34.16
C ASN A 185 -43.52 17.99 33.29
N ASP A 186 -43.31 17.73 32.00
CA ASP A 186 -44.35 17.31 31.06
C ASP A 186 -43.96 15.99 30.40
N GLN A 187 -44.78 14.95 30.61
CA GLN A 187 -44.48 13.59 30.15
C GLN A 187 -44.31 13.51 28.63
N THR A 188 -45.17 14.23 27.88
CA THR A 188 -45.13 14.27 26.41
C THR A 188 -43.85 14.95 25.92
N TYR A 189 -43.49 16.09 26.50
CA TYR A 189 -42.25 16.81 26.23
C TYR A 189 -41.01 15.94 26.50
N CYS A 190 -40.95 15.30 27.67
CA CYS A 190 -39.84 14.42 28.04
C CYS A 190 -39.69 13.23 27.08
N SER A 191 -40.81 12.62 26.67
CA SER A 191 -40.83 11.52 25.70
C SER A 191 -40.31 11.95 24.32
N ILE A 192 -40.76 13.10 23.81
CA ILE A 192 -40.29 13.66 22.54
C ILE A 192 -38.79 13.93 22.60
N ARG A 193 -38.31 14.58 23.67
CA ARG A 193 -36.90 14.90 23.86
C ARG A 193 -36.02 13.65 23.90
N TYR A 194 -36.46 12.61 24.62
CA TYR A 194 -35.73 11.34 24.68
C TYR A 194 -35.59 10.69 23.30
N LYS A 195 -36.70 10.62 22.54
CA LYS A 195 -36.69 10.09 21.16
C LYS A 195 -35.77 10.90 20.26
N LEU A 196 -35.83 12.23 20.34
CA LEU A 196 -35.02 13.16 19.55
C LEU A 196 -33.52 12.96 19.82
N GLY A 197 -33.13 12.85 21.10
CA GLY A 197 -31.74 12.53 21.47
C GLY A 197 -31.24 11.20 20.91
N LYS A 198 -32.07 10.15 20.97
CA LYS A 198 -31.74 8.83 20.38
C LYS A 198 -31.57 8.93 18.86
N VAL A 199 -32.47 9.63 18.17
CA VAL A 199 -32.39 9.83 16.72
C VAL A 199 -31.13 10.61 16.33
N ARG A 200 -30.80 11.69 17.04
CA ARG A 200 -29.58 12.48 16.78
C ARG A 200 -28.29 11.69 16.99
N SER A 201 -28.23 10.86 18.03
CA SER A 201 -27.11 9.94 18.26
C SER A 201 -26.95 8.96 17.08
N LEU A 202 -28.05 8.40 16.58
CA LEU A 202 -28.03 7.49 15.42
C LEU A 202 -27.62 8.21 14.14
N ILE A 203 -28.09 9.45 13.93
CA ILE A 203 -27.68 10.29 12.78
C ILE A 203 -26.17 10.47 12.79
N LYS A 204 -25.59 10.86 13.93
CA LYS A 204 -24.15 11.10 14.08
C LYS A 204 -23.32 9.85 13.78
N GLU A 205 -23.74 8.69 14.29
CA GLU A 205 -23.10 7.40 14.02
C GLU A 205 -23.14 7.07 12.51
N LYS A 206 -24.30 7.24 11.88
CA LYS A 206 -24.50 6.95 10.45
C LYS A 206 -23.75 7.94 9.56
N GLU A 207 -23.69 9.23 9.91
CA GLU A 207 -22.90 10.24 9.19
C GLU A 207 -21.40 9.90 9.21
N GLN A 208 -20.90 9.41 10.33
CA GLN A 208 -19.51 8.93 10.42
C GLN A 208 -19.27 7.74 9.48
N GLN A 209 -20.22 6.81 9.36
CA GLN A 209 -20.13 5.70 8.39
C GLN A 209 -20.16 6.21 6.94
N VAL A 210 -21.07 7.14 6.61
CA VAL A 210 -21.18 7.71 5.25
C VAL A 210 -19.95 8.51 4.83
N SER A 211 -19.19 9.07 5.78
CA SER A 211 -17.92 9.74 5.46
C SER A 211 -16.90 8.83 4.74
N GLN A 212 -16.99 7.51 4.94
CA GLN A 212 -16.17 6.53 4.24
C GLN A 212 -16.47 6.46 2.73
N ARG A 213 -17.61 7.01 2.27
CA ARG A 213 -17.98 7.06 0.84
C ARG A 213 -16.93 7.72 -0.03
N PHE A 214 -16.25 8.74 0.51
CA PHE A 214 -15.16 9.39 -0.19
C PHE A 214 -14.07 8.38 -0.57
N VAL A 215 -13.70 7.48 0.35
CA VAL A 215 -12.66 6.47 0.17
C VAL A 215 -12.99 5.52 -0.99
N TYR A 216 -14.21 4.99 -1.00
CA TYR A 216 -14.68 4.09 -2.04
C TYR A 216 -14.79 4.79 -3.40
N ASN A 217 -15.32 6.02 -3.43
CA ASN A 217 -15.42 6.81 -4.66
C ASN A 217 -14.03 7.16 -5.21
N SER A 218 -13.08 7.53 -4.35
CA SER A 218 -11.69 7.82 -4.74
C SER A 218 -11.05 6.61 -5.40
N ALA A 219 -11.26 5.39 -4.88
CA ALA A 219 -10.75 4.17 -5.50
C ALA A 219 -11.37 3.93 -6.89
N ILE A 220 -12.67 4.16 -7.06
CA ILE A 220 -13.34 4.01 -8.37
C ILE A 220 -12.84 5.03 -9.39
N ILE A 221 -12.71 6.30 -8.99
CA ILE A 221 -12.29 7.39 -9.89
C ILE A 221 -10.84 7.21 -10.32
N SER A 222 -9.96 6.82 -9.39
CA SER A 222 -8.53 6.61 -9.68
C SER A 222 -8.26 5.30 -10.42
N GLY A 223 -9.13 4.30 -10.28
CA GLY A 223 -8.88 2.95 -10.80
C GLY A 223 -7.88 2.15 -9.96
N ASP A 224 -7.45 2.67 -8.80
CA ASP A 224 -6.41 2.08 -7.94
C ASP A 224 -6.96 0.94 -7.05
N TYR A 225 -7.73 0.02 -7.65
CA TYR A 225 -8.43 -1.06 -6.94
C TYR A 225 -7.48 -1.99 -6.18
N CYS A 226 -6.28 -2.25 -6.71
CA CYS A 226 -5.31 -3.11 -6.03
C CYS A 226 -4.87 -2.50 -4.69
N VAL A 227 -4.47 -1.23 -4.69
CA VAL A 227 -4.05 -0.52 -3.47
C VAL A 227 -5.22 -0.38 -2.50
N PHE A 228 -6.41 -0.11 -3.02
CA PHE A 228 -7.64 -0.09 -2.23
C PHE A 228 -7.92 -1.43 -1.54
N ALA A 229 -7.63 -2.56 -2.20
CA ALA A 229 -7.81 -3.90 -1.62
C ALA A 229 -6.91 -4.16 -0.40
N LEU A 230 -5.84 -3.38 -0.24
CA LEU A 230 -4.99 -3.45 0.95
C LEU A 230 -5.65 -2.82 2.19
N ASN A 231 -6.75 -2.08 2.02
CA ASN A 231 -7.49 -1.52 3.15
C ASN A 231 -7.94 -2.64 4.12
N ASN A 232 -7.85 -2.34 5.42
CA ASN A 232 -8.05 -3.24 6.55
C ASN A 232 -6.92 -4.25 6.83
N ILE A 233 -5.83 -4.25 6.05
CA ILE A 233 -4.61 -4.97 6.43
C ILE A 233 -3.83 -4.13 7.45
N CYS A 234 -3.39 -4.77 8.53
CA CYS A 234 -2.49 -4.15 9.50
C CYS A 234 -1.07 -4.68 9.29
N LEU A 235 -0.11 -3.78 9.08
CA LEU A 235 1.29 -4.07 8.91
C LEU A 235 2.08 -3.54 10.11
N LYS A 236 2.98 -4.35 10.66
CA LYS A 236 3.84 -3.96 11.79
C LYS A 236 5.25 -3.65 11.31
N TYR A 237 5.86 -2.63 11.89
CA TYR A 237 7.24 -2.23 11.63
C TYR A 237 7.83 -1.57 12.87
N GLN A 238 8.78 -2.22 13.53
CA GLN A 238 9.34 -1.75 14.79
C GLN A 238 8.22 -1.44 15.82
N ASP A 239 8.15 -0.22 16.32
CA ASP A 239 7.11 0.27 17.22
C ASP A 239 5.86 0.83 16.52
N TYR A 240 5.81 0.76 15.19
CA TYR A 240 4.68 1.21 14.39
C TYR A 240 3.73 0.09 14.01
N GLU A 241 2.44 0.41 13.99
CA GLU A 241 1.39 -0.41 13.39
C GLU A 241 0.55 0.43 12.43
N LEU A 242 0.47 -0.02 11.19
CA LEU A 242 -0.20 0.65 10.09
C LEU A 242 -1.38 -0.19 9.63
N CYS A 243 -2.58 0.15 10.09
CA CYS A 243 -3.81 -0.45 9.60
C CYS A 243 -4.35 0.37 8.42
N LEU A 244 -4.09 -0.14 7.22
CA LEU A 244 -4.39 0.52 5.96
C LEU A 244 -5.88 0.88 5.88
N GLY A 245 -6.18 2.12 5.49
CA GLY A 245 -7.56 2.62 5.42
C GLY A 245 -8.22 2.93 6.77
N LYS A 246 -7.50 2.76 7.89
CA LYS A 246 -8.02 3.04 9.25
C LYS A 246 -7.15 4.04 10.01
N ASN A 247 -6.07 3.55 10.58
CA ASN A 247 -5.25 4.30 11.52
C ASN A 247 -3.78 3.88 11.44
N PHE A 248 -2.94 4.78 11.94
CA PHE A 248 -1.51 4.62 12.03
C PHE A 248 -1.11 4.92 13.47
N THR A 249 -0.45 3.98 14.11
CA THR A 249 -0.07 4.05 15.52
C THR A 249 1.44 3.85 15.71
N LYS A 250 1.96 4.41 16.80
CA LYS A 250 3.34 4.21 17.28
C LYS A 250 3.29 3.96 18.78
N ASN A 251 3.85 2.85 19.27
CA ASN A 251 3.74 2.41 20.67
C ASN A 251 2.28 2.43 21.18
N ASN A 252 1.34 1.93 20.37
CA ASN A 252 -0.11 1.98 20.62
C ASN A 252 -0.73 3.39 20.72
N GLN A 253 0.03 4.46 20.46
CA GLN A 253 -0.50 5.82 20.39
C GLN A 253 -0.93 6.15 18.96
N LEU A 254 -2.14 6.70 18.80
CA LEU A 254 -2.66 7.12 17.51
C LEU A 254 -1.90 8.35 16.98
N ILE A 255 -1.14 8.18 15.90
CA ILE A 255 -0.40 9.27 15.25
C ILE A 255 -1.03 9.73 13.94
N GLY A 256 -1.96 8.94 13.38
CA GLY A 256 -2.67 9.29 12.15
C GLY A 256 -3.99 8.56 11.97
N THR A 257 -5.02 9.27 11.51
CA THR A 257 -6.27 8.68 11.00
C THR A 257 -6.29 8.78 9.50
N TYR A 258 -6.73 7.72 8.83
CA TYR A 258 -6.81 7.68 7.39
C TYR A 258 -7.80 8.74 6.87
N LYS A 259 -7.39 9.54 5.88
CA LYS A 259 -8.20 10.63 5.31
C LYS A 259 -8.58 10.42 3.85
N GLY A 260 -7.87 9.55 3.14
CA GLY A 260 -8.14 9.33 1.73
C GLY A 260 -6.92 8.83 0.96
N HIS A 261 -7.11 8.65 -0.34
CA HIS A 261 -6.08 8.28 -1.30
C HIS A 261 -5.84 9.44 -2.29
N LEU A 262 -4.59 9.61 -2.72
CA LEU A 262 -4.18 10.51 -3.80
C LEU A 262 -3.26 9.73 -4.75
N GLY A 263 -3.84 9.15 -5.80
CA GLY A 263 -3.16 8.15 -6.65
C GLY A 263 -2.65 6.97 -5.83
N HIS A 264 -1.41 6.55 -6.07
CA HIS A 264 -0.71 5.47 -5.35
C HIS A 264 -0.32 5.79 -3.89
N SER A 265 -0.95 6.78 -3.26
CA SER A 265 -0.62 7.21 -1.91
C SER A 265 -1.80 7.32 -0.97
N ASN A 266 -1.65 6.79 0.25
CA ASN A 266 -2.64 6.96 1.32
C ASN A 266 -2.21 8.13 2.20
N ILE A 267 -3.16 8.98 2.59
CA ILE A 267 -2.91 10.13 3.45
C ILE A 267 -3.50 9.83 4.82
N TYR A 268 -2.69 10.00 5.86
CA TYR A 268 -3.12 9.96 7.25
C TYR A 268 -2.83 11.31 7.90
N ILE A 269 -3.78 11.81 8.67
CA ILE A 269 -3.64 13.04 9.45
C ILE A 269 -3.97 12.72 10.90
N GLY A 270 -3.08 13.10 11.81
CA GLY A 270 -3.28 12.98 13.25
C GLY A 270 -2.51 14.05 14.00
N TYR A 271 -2.36 13.85 15.31
CA TYR A 271 -1.65 14.76 16.18
C TYR A 271 -0.67 13.96 17.05
N SER A 272 0.56 14.46 17.16
CA SER A 272 1.57 13.90 18.04
C SER A 272 2.31 15.05 18.73
N GLN A 273 2.44 14.98 20.06
CA GLN A 273 3.16 15.98 20.86
C GLN A 273 2.73 17.44 20.59
N GLY A 274 1.44 17.66 20.31
CA GLY A 274 0.87 18.99 20.05
C GLY A 274 0.98 19.48 18.60
N TYR A 275 1.59 18.71 17.70
CA TYR A 275 1.72 19.06 16.27
C TYR A 275 0.80 18.19 15.40
N GLU A 276 0.23 18.78 14.33
CA GLU A 276 -0.41 18.01 13.27
C GLU A 276 0.65 17.19 12.53
N VAL A 277 0.43 15.89 12.42
CA VAL A 277 1.30 14.95 11.69
C VAL A 277 0.59 14.48 10.44
N ARG A 278 1.23 14.68 9.29
CA ARG A 278 0.79 14.19 7.98
C ARG A 278 1.66 13.01 7.54
N SER A 279 1.05 11.84 7.41
CA SER A 279 1.75 10.66 6.91
C SER A 279 1.33 10.38 5.47
N LYS A 280 2.31 10.27 4.57
CA LYS A 280 2.12 9.86 3.18
C LYS A 280 2.64 8.44 3.00
N LEU A 281 1.74 7.54 2.67
CA LEU A 281 2.08 6.17 2.31
C LEU A 281 2.35 6.09 0.80
N THR A 282 3.39 5.39 0.37
CA THR A 282 3.67 5.09 -1.04
C THR A 282 3.84 3.58 -1.22
N VAL A 283 3.20 3.01 -2.24
CA VAL A 283 3.28 1.59 -2.56
C VAL A 283 4.38 1.36 -3.60
N LEU A 284 5.35 0.52 -3.26
CA LEU A 284 6.46 0.09 -4.10
C LEU A 284 6.20 -1.33 -4.61
N CYS A 285 6.74 -1.65 -5.79
CA CYS A 285 6.68 -3.02 -6.30
C CYS A 285 7.43 -3.97 -5.37
N GLY A 286 6.75 -5.02 -4.92
CA GLY A 286 7.33 -6.04 -4.06
C GLY A 286 6.56 -7.35 -4.13
N LYS A 287 7.16 -8.40 -3.56
CA LYS A 287 6.57 -9.76 -3.56
C LYS A 287 5.50 -9.95 -2.50
N GLU A 288 5.61 -9.23 -1.39
CA GLU A 288 4.77 -9.39 -0.21
C GLU A 288 4.35 -8.03 0.31
N ASN A 289 3.22 -7.99 1.03
CA ASN A 289 2.74 -6.80 1.70
C ASN A 289 3.54 -6.59 2.99
N ARG A 290 4.48 -5.65 2.98
CA ARG A 290 5.28 -5.30 4.16
C ARG A 290 5.67 -3.84 4.15
N VAL A 291 5.91 -3.28 5.33
CA VAL A 291 6.54 -1.96 5.43
C VAL A 291 8.02 -2.12 5.09
N ASN A 292 8.48 -1.37 4.09
CA ASN A 292 9.89 -1.33 3.73
C ASN A 292 10.63 -0.34 4.65
N ILE A 293 10.16 0.90 4.71
CA ILE A 293 10.76 1.93 5.55
C ILE A 293 9.76 3.00 5.98
N ILE A 294 9.96 3.56 7.17
CA ILE A 294 9.24 4.73 7.70
C ILE A 294 10.27 5.83 7.98
N ASN A 295 10.16 6.93 7.25
CA ASN A 295 11.05 8.09 7.37
C ASN A 295 10.30 9.28 7.95
N SER A 296 10.72 9.75 9.13
CA SER A 296 10.26 11.03 9.68
C SER A 296 11.06 12.15 9.03
N ILE A 297 10.40 13.00 8.25
CA ILE A 297 11.07 14.13 7.57
C ILE A 297 11.25 15.28 8.56
N ASN A 298 10.21 15.54 9.37
CA ASN A 298 10.20 16.52 10.46
C ASN A 298 9.12 16.14 11.48
N LEU A 299 8.88 17.00 12.48
CA LEU A 299 7.87 16.77 13.52
C LEU A 299 6.42 16.65 12.99
N SER A 300 6.15 17.12 11.77
CA SER A 300 4.81 17.19 11.18
C SER A 300 4.62 16.31 9.95
N SER A 301 5.63 15.55 9.51
CA SER A 301 5.53 14.74 8.29
C SER A 301 6.32 13.45 8.33
N ILE A 302 5.64 12.37 7.90
CA ILE A 302 6.17 11.01 7.87
C ILE A 302 5.92 10.42 6.48
N ASN A 303 6.97 9.88 5.85
CA ASN A 303 6.82 9.06 4.66
C ASN A 303 6.87 7.58 5.04
N VAL A 304 5.89 6.83 4.56
CA VAL A 304 5.80 5.38 4.76
C VAL A 304 5.90 4.72 3.39
N PHE A 305 6.84 3.81 3.21
CA PHE A 305 6.95 3.02 2.00
C PHE A 305 6.59 1.58 2.30
N ILE A 306 5.61 1.05 1.58
CA ILE A 306 5.25 -0.36 1.66
C ILE A 306 5.62 -1.05 0.36
N GLU A 307 6.16 -2.25 0.46
CA GLU A 307 6.27 -3.16 -0.66
C GLU A 307 4.96 -3.94 -0.80
N SER A 308 4.51 -4.14 -2.02
CA SER A 308 3.32 -4.92 -2.33
C SER A 308 3.31 -5.35 -3.80
N PRO A 309 2.67 -6.50 -4.14
CA PRO A 309 2.36 -6.83 -5.53
C PRO A 309 1.57 -5.71 -6.23
N CYS A 310 0.78 -4.93 -5.49
CA CYS A 310 0.02 -3.79 -6.02
C CYS A 310 0.88 -2.61 -6.49
N GLY A 311 2.16 -2.56 -6.13
CA GLY A 311 3.10 -1.57 -6.67
C GLY A 311 3.75 -1.99 -7.99
N CYS A 312 3.47 -3.20 -8.49
CA CYS A 312 4.12 -3.76 -9.67
C CYS A 312 3.28 -3.60 -10.95
N SER A 313 3.87 -3.06 -12.01
CA SER A 313 3.30 -3.11 -13.37
C SER A 313 3.95 -4.22 -14.19
N ASP A 314 3.27 -4.68 -15.23
CA ASP A 314 3.83 -5.69 -16.15
C ASP A 314 5.11 -5.18 -16.82
N THR A 315 5.19 -3.88 -17.07
CA THR A 315 6.41 -3.24 -17.59
C THR A 315 7.58 -3.37 -16.60
N ILE A 316 7.35 -3.13 -15.31
CA ILE A 316 8.37 -3.27 -14.26
C ILE A 316 8.77 -4.76 -14.10
N LEU A 317 7.80 -5.67 -14.19
CA LEU A 317 8.02 -7.09 -13.96
C LEU A 317 8.70 -7.81 -15.13
N PHE A 318 8.36 -7.47 -16.37
CA PHE A 318 8.69 -8.34 -17.51
C PHE A 318 9.59 -7.70 -18.56
N LYS A 319 9.55 -6.37 -18.76
CA LYS A 319 10.21 -5.73 -19.91
C LYS A 319 11.71 -6.09 -20.02
N GLU A 320 12.47 -5.80 -18.98
CA GLU A 320 13.92 -6.02 -18.98
C GLU A 320 14.28 -7.50 -19.05
N ILE A 321 13.54 -8.34 -18.31
CA ILE A 321 13.79 -9.79 -18.25
C ILE A 321 13.52 -10.44 -19.62
N ASP A 322 12.40 -10.09 -20.27
CA ASP A 322 12.04 -10.63 -21.58
C ASP A 322 13.03 -10.19 -22.67
N GLU A 323 13.51 -8.94 -22.61
CA GLU A 323 14.56 -8.44 -23.50
C GLU A 323 15.88 -9.21 -23.30
N GLN A 324 16.30 -9.46 -22.06
CA GLN A 324 17.50 -10.25 -21.74
C GLN A 324 17.38 -11.72 -22.17
N ILE A 325 16.24 -12.37 -21.91
CA ILE A 325 15.97 -13.74 -22.35
C ILE A 325 16.08 -13.83 -23.88
N LYS A 326 15.41 -12.92 -24.60
CA LYS A 326 15.43 -12.90 -26.07
C LYS A 326 16.85 -12.69 -26.62
N SER A 327 17.63 -11.82 -25.98
CA SER A 327 19.04 -11.60 -26.34
C SER A 327 19.86 -12.87 -26.18
N ILE A 328 19.82 -13.52 -25.01
CA ILE A 328 20.58 -14.75 -24.74
C ILE A 328 20.16 -15.89 -25.67
N GLU A 329 18.86 -16.10 -25.89
CA GLU A 329 18.37 -17.13 -26.81
C GLU A 329 18.85 -16.90 -28.25
N THR A 330 18.99 -15.64 -28.67
CA THR A 330 19.54 -15.29 -29.98
C THR A 330 21.03 -15.63 -30.07
N ILE A 331 21.81 -15.28 -29.03
CA ILE A 331 23.25 -15.57 -28.96
C ILE A 331 23.49 -17.07 -28.96
N ILE A 332 22.77 -17.84 -28.14
CA ILE A 332 22.88 -19.31 -28.09
C ILE A 332 22.59 -19.91 -29.47
N LYS A 333 21.50 -19.50 -30.12
CA LYS A 333 21.15 -20.00 -31.47
C LYS A 333 22.24 -19.71 -32.50
N GLN A 334 22.81 -18.51 -32.48
CA GLN A 334 23.91 -18.14 -33.38
C GLN A 334 25.16 -18.99 -33.14
N ARG A 335 25.56 -19.18 -31.87
CA ARG A 335 26.73 -20.01 -31.52
C ARG A 335 26.54 -21.47 -31.92
N THR A 336 25.35 -22.04 -31.69
CA THR A 336 25.05 -23.42 -32.09
C THR A 336 25.09 -23.57 -33.60
N LYS A 337 24.55 -22.61 -34.36
CA LYS A 337 24.60 -22.60 -35.83
C LYS A 337 26.04 -22.55 -36.35
N ASN A 338 26.85 -21.62 -35.85
CA ASN A 338 28.25 -21.48 -36.26
C ASN A 338 29.07 -22.75 -35.93
N SER A 339 28.80 -23.40 -34.79
CA SER A 339 29.44 -24.67 -34.42
C SER A 339 29.09 -25.83 -35.35
N LEU A 340 27.85 -25.88 -35.82
CA LEU A 340 27.40 -26.87 -36.81
C LEU A 340 28.05 -26.62 -38.19
N GLU A 341 28.08 -25.37 -38.64
CA GLU A 341 28.71 -25.00 -39.92
C GLU A 341 30.23 -25.29 -39.92
N LEU A 342 30.93 -25.04 -38.81
CA LEU A 342 32.35 -25.39 -38.64
C LEU A 342 32.60 -26.90 -38.67
N LYS A 343 31.68 -27.72 -38.17
CA LYS A 343 31.80 -29.18 -38.23
C LYS A 343 31.59 -29.69 -39.65
N ASP A 344 30.64 -29.11 -40.39
CA ASP A 344 30.37 -29.46 -41.78
C ASP A 344 31.52 -29.07 -42.73
N GLU A 345 32.16 -27.92 -42.52
CA GLU A 345 33.35 -27.51 -43.28
C GLU A 345 34.57 -28.38 -42.99
N ASN A 346 34.80 -28.73 -41.72
CA ASN A 346 35.88 -29.65 -41.34
C ASN A 346 35.66 -31.06 -41.91
N HIS A 347 34.41 -31.53 -41.96
CA HIS A 347 34.07 -32.81 -42.58
C HIS A 347 34.30 -32.80 -44.11
N LYS A 348 33.91 -31.72 -44.80
CA LYS A 348 34.17 -31.56 -46.25
C LYS A 348 35.65 -31.42 -46.58
N ASN A 349 36.44 -30.75 -45.74
CA ASN A 349 37.89 -30.62 -45.93
C ASN A 349 38.63 -31.92 -45.61
N SER A 350 38.14 -32.74 -44.67
CA SER A 350 38.68 -34.09 -44.45
C SER A 350 38.41 -35.00 -45.65
N GLN A 351 37.20 -34.98 -46.21
CA GLN A 351 36.85 -35.78 -47.39
C GLN A 351 37.65 -35.39 -48.65
N LYS A 352 37.96 -34.09 -48.84
CA LYS A 352 38.83 -33.64 -49.94
C LYS A 352 40.29 -34.08 -49.78
N LYS A 353 40.82 -34.15 -48.55
CA LYS A 353 42.18 -34.65 -48.31
C LYS A 353 42.30 -36.14 -48.57
N ASP A 354 41.24 -36.90 -48.32
CA ASP A 354 41.22 -38.34 -48.63
C ASP A 354 41.11 -38.60 -50.15
N GLU A 355 40.49 -37.69 -50.92
CA GLU A 355 40.43 -37.76 -52.40
C GLU A 355 41.72 -37.28 -53.10
N GLU A 356 42.54 -36.44 -52.47
CA GLU A 356 43.85 -36.00 -53.00
C GLU A 356 45.01 -36.96 -52.64
N THR A 357 44.73 -38.04 -51.90
CA THR A 357 45.74 -39.05 -51.48
C THR A 357 45.55 -40.42 -52.17
N ILE A 358 44.94 -40.44 -53.36
CA ILE A 358 44.88 -41.58 -54.29
C ILE A 358 45.52 -41.13 -55.61
#